data_AF-A0A847C8C8-F1
#
_entry.id   AF-A0A847C8C8-F1
#
_cell.length_a   1.000
_cell.length_b   1.000
_cell.length_c   1.000
_cell.angle_alpha   90.00
_cell.angle_beta   90.00
_cell.angle_gamma   90.00
#
_symmetry.space_group_name_H-M   'P 1'
#
loop_
_entity.id
_entity.type
_entity.pdbx_description
1 polymer ?
#
loop_
_entity_poly.entity_id
_entity_poly.type
_entity_poly.pdbx_seq_one_letter_code
_entity_poly.pdbx_strand_id
1 'polypeptide(L)' 'MNYAIVKNGEVTNVIWLLESNAGDFPNAVALEDRPVAIGDTYTDGRFYRGGSEVLTTIEQFQIEKQQYEAAIDELLLLV' A
#
# COMPACT_ATOMS: atom_id res chain seq x y z
N MET A 1 -8.06 3.16 13.70
CA MET A 1 -7.25 3.11 12.46
C MET A 1 -8.05 2.40 11.37
N ASN A 2 -7.68 2.55 10.10
CA ASN A 2 -8.38 1.86 9.02
C ASN A 2 -7.83 0.44 8.82
N TYR A 3 -8.72 -0.48 8.49
CA TYR A 3 -8.43 -1.88 8.21
C TYR A 3 -9.08 -2.30 6.89
N ALA A 4 -8.41 -3.16 6.13
CA ALA A 4 -9.01 -3.90 5.04
C ALA A 4 -9.62 -5.21 5.55
N ILE A 5 -10.85 -5.51 5.15
CA ILE A 5 -11.45 -6.83 5.30
C ILE A 5 -11.06 -7.68 4.09
N VAL A 6 -10.14 -8.62 4.32
CA VAL A 6 -9.63 -9.52 3.28
C VAL A 6 -10.43 -10.82 3.27
N LYS A 7 -10.90 -11.25 2.09
CA LYS A 7 -11.53 -12.56 1.89
C LYS A 7 -10.98 -13.19 0.62
N ASN A 8 -10.51 -14.42 0.69
CA ASN A 8 -9.89 -15.15 -0.44
C ASN A 8 -8.77 -14.35 -1.14
N GLY A 9 -7.99 -13.58 -0.38
CA GLY A 9 -6.91 -12.75 -0.92
C GLY A 9 -7.35 -11.44 -1.57
N GLU A 10 -8.62 -11.04 -1.47
CA GLU A 10 -9.14 -9.78 -2.01
C GLU A 10 -9.73 -8.89 -0.90
N VAL A 11 -9.51 -7.59 -0.99
CA VAL A 11 -10.09 -6.58 -0.11
C VAL A 11 -11.56 -6.38 -0.49
N THR A 12 -12.46 -6.79 0.40
CA THR A 12 -13.91 -6.72 0.19
C THR A 12 -14.57 -5.53 0.89
N ASN A 13 -13.89 -4.92 1.87
CA ASN A 13 -14.36 -3.73 2.56
C ASN A 13 -13.17 -2.99 3.20
N VAL A 14 -13.34 -1.68 3.45
CA VAL A 14 -12.44 -0.87 4.27
C VAL A 14 -13.24 -0.31 5.42
N ILE A 15 -12.82 -0.62 6.64
CA ILE A 15 -13.53 -0.23 7.85
C ILE A 15 -12.60 0.52 8.80
N TRP A 16 -13.20 1.30 9.69
CA TRP A 16 -12.48 1.83 10.83
C TRP A 16 -12.71 0.91 12.04
N LEU A 17 -11.63 0.58 12.76
CA LEU A 17 -11.70 -0.11 14.04
C LEU A 17 -10.85 0.62 15.09
N LEU A 18 -11.26 0.49 16.35
CA LEU A 18 -10.36 0.68 17.48
C LEU A 18 -9.44 -0.55 17.56
N GLU A 19 -8.14 -0.35 17.72
CA GLU A 19 -7.14 -1.44 17.68
C GLU A 19 -7.43 -2.55 18.70
N SER A 20 -7.93 -2.20 19.89
CA SER A 20 -8.33 -3.16 20.91
C SER A 20 -9.48 -4.09 20.49
N ASN A 21 -10.23 -3.76 19.43
CA ASN A 21 -11.28 -4.60 18.85
C ASN A 21 -10.81 -5.42 17.64
N ALA A 22 -9.55 -5.28 17.19
CA ALA A 22 -9.07 -5.98 16.00
C ALA A 22 -9.14 -7.50 16.12
N GLY A 23 -9.03 -8.04 17.35
CA GLY A 23 -9.14 -9.48 17.62
C GLY A 23 -10.50 -10.09 17.26
N ASP A 24 -11.58 -9.30 17.20
CA ASP A 24 -12.91 -9.77 16.80
C ASP A 24 -13.05 -9.91 15.28
N PHE A 25 -12.07 -9.42 14.51
CA PHE A 25 -12.05 -9.40 13.06
C PHE A 25 -10.78 -10.09 12.54
N PRO A 26 -10.69 -11.43 12.57
CA PRO A 26 -9.45 -12.17 12.25
C PRO A 26 -8.99 -12.01 10.79
N ASN A 27 -9.83 -11.48 9.93
CA ASN A 27 -9.53 -11.18 8.53
C ASN A 27 -9.37 -9.66 8.25
N ALA A 28 -9.32 -8.84 9.30
CA ALA A 28 -8.98 -7.43 9.21
C ALA A 28 -7.46 -7.25 9.20
N VAL A 29 -6.96 -6.54 8.19
CA VAL A 29 -5.54 -6.21 8.06
C VAL A 29 -5.38 -4.71 8.22
N ALA A 30 -4.53 -4.28 9.14
CA ALA A 30 -4.22 -2.87 9.38
C ALA A 30 -3.69 -2.21 8.09
N LEU A 31 -4.24 -1.05 7.75
CA LEU A 31 -3.81 -0.32 6.55
C LEU A 31 -2.60 0.59 6.81
N GLU A 32 -2.38 1.00 8.06
CA GLU A 32 -1.49 2.10 8.38
C GLU A 32 -1.81 3.31 7.47
N ASP A 33 -0.83 3.79 6.71
CA ASP A 33 -0.97 4.89 5.75
C ASP A 33 -1.17 4.41 4.29
N ARG A 34 -1.39 3.11 4.07
CA ARG A 34 -1.56 2.57 2.71
C ARG A 34 -2.94 2.94 2.16
N PRO A 35 -3.02 3.53 0.95
CA PRO A 35 -4.29 3.93 0.32
C PRO A 35 -5.01 2.72 -0.32
N VAL A 36 -5.29 1.70 0.48
CA VAL A 36 -5.97 0.46 0.06
C VAL A 36 -7.44 0.73 -0.25
N ALA A 37 -7.94 0.07 -1.29
CA ALA A 37 -9.32 0.15 -1.75
C ALA A 37 -9.92 -1.25 -1.93
N ILE A 38 -11.25 -1.31 -2.03
CA ILE A 38 -11.98 -2.52 -2.39
C ILE A 38 -11.52 -3.01 -3.77
N GLY A 39 -11.28 -4.30 -3.90
CA GLY A 39 -10.75 -4.95 -5.11
C GLY A 39 -9.22 -5.04 -5.16
N ASP A 40 -8.50 -4.40 -4.25
CA ASP A 40 -7.06 -4.67 -4.09
C ASP A 40 -6.86 -6.11 -3.60
N THR A 41 -5.77 -6.75 -4.00
CA THR A 41 -5.43 -8.10 -3.53
C THR A 41 -4.42 -8.04 -2.39
N TYR A 42 -4.48 -9.00 -1.46
CA TYR A 42 -3.56 -9.13 -0.34
C TYR A 42 -2.83 -10.48 -0.40
N THR A 43 -1.50 -10.42 -0.48
CA THR A 43 -0.62 -11.59 -0.58
C THR A 43 0.72 -11.28 0.08
N ASP A 44 1.27 -12.24 0.80
CA ASP A 44 2.59 -12.14 1.45
C ASP A 44 2.80 -10.85 2.27
N GLY A 45 1.75 -10.41 2.97
CA GLY A 45 1.80 -9.22 3.82
C GLY A 45 1.62 -7.89 3.07
N ARG A 46 1.38 -7.90 1.76
CA ARG A 46 1.34 -6.71 0.90
C ARG A 46 0.02 -6.59 0.14
N PHE A 47 -0.35 -5.34 -0.15
CA PHE A 47 -1.53 -5.02 -0.96
C PHE A 47 -1.12 -4.72 -2.40
N TYR A 48 -1.95 -5.09 -3.37
CA TYR A 48 -1.70 -4.85 -4.79
C TYR A 48 -2.96 -4.35 -5.50
N ARG A 49 -2.77 -3.38 -6.40
CA ARG A 49 -3.80 -2.84 -7.29
C ARG A 49 -3.39 -3.07 -8.74
N GLY A 50 -4.16 -3.89 -9.46
CA GLY A 50 -3.85 -4.22 -10.86
C GLY A 50 -2.47 -4.86 -11.05
N GLY A 51 -1.98 -5.61 -10.04
CA GLY A 51 -0.66 -6.25 -10.04
C GLY A 51 0.50 -5.40 -9.50
N SER A 52 0.29 -4.10 -9.27
CA SER A 52 1.30 -3.21 -8.68
C SER A 52 1.09 -3.07 -7.17
N GLU A 53 2.17 -3.05 -6.39
CA GLU A 53 2.07 -2.87 -4.93
C GLU A 53 1.44 -1.51 -4.57
N VAL A 54 0.53 -1.51 -3.60
CA VAL A 54 -0.09 -0.30 -3.07
C VAL A 54 0.86 0.33 -2.07
N LEU A 55 1.56 1.35 -2.54
CA LEU A 55 2.51 2.13 -1.76
C LEU A 55 1.82 3.23 -0.97
N THR A 56 2.37 3.53 0.21
CA THR A 56 2.07 4.77 0.94
C THR A 56 2.49 5.99 0.11
N THR A 57 1.92 7.15 0.41
CA THR A 57 2.30 8.42 -0.24
C THR A 57 3.80 8.73 -0.08
N ILE A 58 4.39 8.40 1.08
CA ILE A 58 5.81 8.64 1.33
C ILE A 58 6.69 7.70 0.50
N GLU A 59 6.36 6.41 0.41
CA GLU A 59 7.06 5.45 -0.45
C GLU A 59 7.01 5.89 -1.93
N GLN A 60 5.86 6.39 -2.41
CA GLN A 60 5.72 6.92 -3.77
C GLN A 60 6.66 8.11 -4.01
N PHE A 61 6.67 9.09 -3.10
CA PHE A 61 7.57 10.25 -3.23
C PHE A 61 9.04 9.87 -3.16
N GLN A 62 9.41 8.88 -2.36
CA GLN A 62 10.79 8.40 -2.29
C GLN A 62 11.24 7.75 -3.60
N ILE A 63 10.39 6.93 -4.22
CA ILE A 63 10.66 6.32 -5.52
C ILE A 63 10.76 7.40 -6.60
N GLU A 64 9.81 8.34 -6.64
CA GLU A 64 9.81 9.42 -7.62
C GLU A 64 11.06 10.31 -7.48
N LYS A 65 11.42 10.69 -6.25
CA LYS A 65 12.67 11.42 -5.98
C LYS A 65 13.89 10.67 -6.49
N GLN A 66 14.00 9.37 -6.20
CA GLN A 66 15.12 8.54 -6.66
C GLN A 66 15.19 8.47 -8.20
N GLN A 67 14.03 8.41 -8.87
CA GLN A 67 13.96 8.44 -10.33
C GLN A 67 14.45 9.78 -10.89
N TYR A 68 14.06 10.90 -10.27
CA TYR A 68 14.56 12.21 -10.70
C TYR A 68 16.06 12.38 -10.46
N GLU A 69 16.58 11.95 -9.31
CA GLU A 69 18.02 11.98 -9.03
C GLU A 69 18.81 11.16 -10.06
N ALA A 70 18.36 9.94 -10.37
CA ALA A 70 18.99 9.09 -11.39
C ALA A 70 18.93 9.71 -12.80
N ALA A 71 17.79 10.32 -13.16
CA ALA A 71 17.64 10.99 -14.46
C ALA A 71 18.53 12.24 -14.59
N ILE A 72 18.71 13.00 -13.50
CA ILE A 72 19.63 14.13 -13.45
C ILE A 72 21.08 13.66 -13.62
N ASP A 73 21.46 12.58 -12.91
CA ASP A 73 22.81 12.01 -13.00
C ASP A 73 23.11 11.51 -14.43
N GLU A 74 22.16 10.83 -15.07
CA GLU A 74 22.29 10.40 -16.47
C GLU A 74 22.48 11.58 -17.42
N LEU A 75 21.75 12.67 -17.22
CA LEU A 75 21.85 13.86 -18.05
C LEU A 75 23.19 14.59 -17.86
N LEU A 76 23.74 14.60 -16.64
CA LEU A 76 25.07 15.15 -16.35
C LEU A 76 26.20 14.34 -16.99
N LEU A 77 26.02 13.05 -17.22
CA LEU A 77 27.01 12.20 -17.93
C LEU A 77 27.03 12.44 -19.46
N LEU A 78 26.04 13.17 -19.99
CA LEU A 78 25.94 13.49 -21.42
C LEU A 78 26.54 14.87 -21.79
N VAL A 79 27.04 15.63 -20.82
CA VAL A 79 27.60 17.00 -21.00
C VAL A 79 29.09 17.02 -20.68
#